data_AF-A0A950Q328-F1
#
_entry.id   AF-A0A950Q328-F1
#
_cell.length_a   1.000
_cell.length_b   1.000
_cell.length_c   1.000
_cell.angle_alpha   90.00
_cell.angle_beta   90.00
_cell.angle_gamma   90.00
#
_symmetry.space_group_name_H-M   'P 1'
#
loop_
_entity.id
_entity.type
_entity.pdbx_description
1 polymer ?
#
loop_
_entity_poly.entity_id
_entity_poly.type
_entity_poly.pdbx_seq_one_letter_code
_entity_poly.pdbx_strand_id
1 'polypeptide(L)'
;QKSLDEGFSRPNARRTPDTFEVAATVPVIIHDDVEQAADFMRPTLALYVGGMGARGRNFHFDVFARMGYEAEATKIQDLYLDGKKDEAAAAVPTSMVEDVYLVGPKEKIRDDLEAWKESIVTTMIVAGDPQLLRTMAELVL
;
A
#
# COMPACT_ATOMS: atom_id res chain seq x y z
N GLN A 1 2.43 17.13 -7.28
CA GLN A 1 1.51 16.01 -7.58
C GLN A 1 0.27 16.59 -8.23
N LYS A 2 0.00 16.31 -9.51
CA LYS A 2 -0.91 17.12 -10.36
C LYS A 2 -2.28 17.42 -9.72
N SER A 3 -2.92 16.42 -9.11
CA SER A 3 -4.24 16.59 -8.49
C SER A 3 -4.23 17.45 -7.21
N LEU A 4 -3.19 17.34 -6.39
CA LEU A 4 -3.03 18.19 -5.20
C LEU A 4 -2.68 19.62 -5.60
N ASP A 5 -1.76 19.77 -6.56
CA ASP A 5 -1.34 21.07 -7.08
C ASP A 5 -2.54 21.83 -7.67
N GLU A 6 -3.40 21.13 -8.43
CA GLU A 6 -4.68 21.68 -8.91
C GLU A 6 -5.56 22.14 -7.75
N GLY A 7 -5.76 21.29 -6.73
CA GLY A 7 -6.57 21.62 -5.56
C GLY A 7 -6.08 22.86 -4.81
N PHE A 8 -4.77 22.98 -4.59
CA PHE A 8 -4.16 24.12 -3.90
C PHE A 8 -4.21 25.41 -4.73
N SER A 9 -4.23 25.32 -6.06
CA SER A 9 -4.31 26.49 -6.94
C SER A 9 -5.70 27.16 -7.00
N ARG A 10 -6.74 26.53 -6.45
CA ARG A 10 -8.12 27.06 -6.53
C ARG A 10 -8.29 28.33 -5.69
N PRO A 11 -9.05 29.34 -6.15
CA PRO A 11 -9.22 30.63 -5.45
C PRO A 11 -9.71 30.54 -3.99
N ASN A 12 -10.42 29.45 -3.64
CA ASN A 12 -10.97 29.22 -2.30
C ASN A 12 -10.27 28.07 -1.57
N ALA A 13 -9.04 27.70 -1.97
CA ALA A 13 -8.27 26.68 -1.27
C ALA A 13 -8.01 27.10 0.19
N ARG A 14 -8.38 26.23 1.13
CA ARG A 14 -8.25 26.50 2.57
C ARG A 14 -6.86 26.16 3.14
N ARG A 15 -6.04 25.46 2.36
CA ARG A 15 -4.74 24.91 2.75
C ARG A 15 -3.75 25.06 1.60
N THR A 16 -2.48 25.06 1.95
CA THR A 16 -1.31 25.02 1.07
C THR A 16 -0.61 23.67 1.22
N PRO A 17 0.35 23.32 0.35
CA PRO A 17 1.21 22.15 0.57
C PRO A 17 1.83 22.14 1.97
N ASP A 18 2.33 23.28 2.46
CA ASP A 18 3.01 23.39 3.76
C ASP A 18 2.09 23.21 4.97
N THR A 19 0.77 23.27 4.78
CA THR A 19 -0.23 23.21 5.86
C THR A 19 -1.22 22.07 5.71
N PHE A 20 -0.93 21.15 4.78
CA PHE A 20 -1.76 19.99 4.47
C PHE A 20 -0.96 18.71 4.71
N GLU A 21 -1.53 17.78 5.48
CA GLU A 21 -0.94 16.47 5.68
C GLU A 21 -1.57 15.42 4.76
N VAL A 22 -0.72 14.61 4.14
CA VAL A 22 -1.10 13.38 3.44
C VAL A 22 -0.83 12.23 4.41
N ALA A 23 -1.90 11.76 5.06
CA ALA A 23 -1.83 10.67 6.02
C ALA A 23 -2.11 9.32 5.34
N ALA A 24 -1.16 8.38 5.42
CA ALA A 24 -1.30 7.03 4.89
C ALA A 24 -1.26 6.00 6.02
N THR A 25 -2.26 5.12 6.08
CA THR A 25 -2.24 3.96 6.98
C THR A 25 -1.45 2.83 6.33
N VAL A 26 -0.35 2.43 6.96
CA VAL A 26 0.58 1.44 6.41
C VAL A 26 0.64 0.22 7.33
N PRO A 27 0.08 -0.92 6.91
CA PRO A 27 0.31 -2.21 7.55
C PRO A 27 1.79 -2.54 7.67
N VAL A 28 2.17 -3.08 8.82
CA VAL A 28 3.54 -3.51 9.11
C VAL A 28 3.54 -4.97 9.58
N ILE A 29 4.29 -5.83 8.89
CA ILE A 29 4.49 -7.24 9.27
C ILE A 29 5.98 -7.50 9.39
N ILE A 30 6.48 -7.60 10.62
CA ILE A 30 7.88 -7.94 10.89
C ILE A 30 8.02 -9.46 10.88
N HIS A 31 8.88 -9.97 9.99
CA HIS A 31 9.18 -11.40 9.88
C HIS A 31 10.53 -11.61 9.19
N ASP A 32 11.29 -12.64 9.58
CA ASP A 32 12.64 -12.88 9.01
C ASP A 32 12.60 -13.29 7.52
N ASP A 33 11.47 -13.85 7.10
CA ASP A 33 11.19 -14.23 5.71
C ASP A 33 10.15 -13.28 5.10
N VAL A 34 10.56 -12.53 4.07
CA VAL A 34 9.74 -11.53 3.36
C VAL A 34 8.55 -12.18 2.64
N GLU A 35 8.72 -13.37 2.07
CA GLU A 35 7.64 -14.06 1.37
C GLU A 35 6.53 -14.45 2.36
N GLN A 36 6.92 -15.01 3.50
CA GLN A 36 5.97 -15.33 4.57
C GLN A 36 5.32 -14.06 5.14
N ALA A 37 6.06 -12.96 5.26
CA ALA A 37 5.50 -11.67 5.67
C ALA A 37 4.43 -11.18 4.67
N ALA A 38 4.72 -11.29 3.39
CA ALA A 38 3.83 -10.88 2.31
C ALA A 38 2.57 -11.74 2.23
N ASP A 39 2.68 -13.05 2.52
CA ASP A 39 1.55 -13.99 2.51
C ASP A 39 0.44 -13.58 3.49
N PHE A 40 0.76 -12.94 4.63
CA PHE A 40 -0.25 -12.39 5.53
C PHE A 40 -1.10 -11.28 4.87
N MET A 41 -0.56 -10.61 3.86
CA MET A 41 -1.17 -9.44 3.22
C MET A 41 -1.77 -9.72 1.84
N ARG A 42 -1.33 -10.77 1.14
CA ARG A 42 -1.84 -11.13 -0.20
C ARG A 42 -3.37 -11.29 -0.24
N PRO A 43 -4.06 -11.93 0.72
CA PRO A 43 -5.52 -12.04 0.69
C PRO A 43 -6.22 -10.67 0.70
N THR A 44 -5.69 -9.72 1.48
CA THR A 44 -6.21 -8.36 1.56
C THR A 44 -6.03 -7.64 0.23
N LEU A 45 -4.84 -7.73 -0.39
CA LEU A 45 -4.61 -7.11 -1.70
C LEU A 45 -5.45 -7.74 -2.81
N ALA A 46 -5.59 -9.07 -2.80
CA ALA A 46 -6.44 -9.76 -3.76
C ALA A 46 -7.91 -9.29 -3.67
N LEU A 47 -8.44 -9.09 -2.46
CA LEU A 47 -9.76 -8.50 -2.26
C LEU A 47 -9.84 -7.06 -2.79
N TYR A 48 -8.85 -6.21 -2.49
CA TYR A 48 -8.88 -4.81 -2.90
C TYR A 48 -8.83 -4.70 -4.43
N VAL A 49 -7.84 -5.32 -5.04
CA VAL A 49 -7.60 -5.28 -6.48
C VAL A 49 -8.66 -6.04 -7.27
N GLY A 50 -9.11 -7.17 -6.76
CA GLY A 50 -10.05 -8.03 -7.47
C GLY A 50 -11.52 -7.83 -7.14
N GLY A 51 -11.86 -7.51 -5.89
CA GLY A 51 -13.22 -7.67 -5.36
C GLY A 51 -13.91 -6.42 -4.80
N MET A 52 -13.21 -5.32 -4.51
CA MET A 52 -13.82 -4.12 -3.91
C MET A 52 -14.51 -3.17 -4.90
N GLY A 53 -14.54 -3.51 -6.18
CA GLY A 53 -15.25 -2.74 -7.21
C GLY A 53 -15.79 -3.61 -8.33
N ALA A 54 -16.66 -3.04 -9.16
CA ALA A 54 -17.12 -3.71 -10.38
C ALA A 54 -16.02 -3.69 -11.46
N ARG A 55 -16.05 -4.65 -12.40
CA ARG A 55 -15.16 -4.62 -13.57
C ARG A 55 -15.30 -3.27 -14.30
N GLY A 56 -14.18 -2.62 -14.58
CA GLY A 56 -14.12 -1.27 -15.17
C GLY A 56 -14.47 -0.11 -14.23
N ARG A 57 -14.80 -0.39 -12.96
CA ARG A 57 -15.00 0.61 -11.89
C ARG A 57 -14.45 0.07 -10.57
N ASN A 58 -13.15 -0.22 -10.55
CA ASN A 58 -12.41 -0.58 -9.35
C ASN A 58 -11.19 0.33 -9.21
N PHE A 59 -11.28 1.33 -8.32
CA PHE A 59 -10.20 2.29 -8.13
C PHE A 59 -8.94 1.68 -7.52
N HIS A 60 -9.05 0.56 -6.80
CA HIS A 60 -7.88 -0.16 -6.29
C HIS A 60 -7.12 -0.83 -7.43
N PHE A 61 -7.83 -1.48 -8.35
CA PHE A 61 -7.25 -1.97 -9.59
C PHE A 61 -6.51 -0.85 -10.33
N ASP A 62 -7.17 0.31 -10.51
CA ASP A 62 -6.59 1.43 -11.25
C ASP A 62 -5.31 2.00 -10.60
N VAL A 63 -5.17 1.90 -9.28
CA VAL A 63 -3.91 2.25 -8.58
C VAL A 63 -2.79 1.30 -9.01
N PHE A 64 -2.99 -0.01 -8.91
CA PHE A 64 -1.95 -0.98 -9.23
C PHE A 64 -1.62 -1.02 -10.73
N ALA A 65 -2.60 -0.82 -11.61
CA ALA A 65 -2.34 -0.64 -13.04
C ALA A 65 -1.41 0.55 -13.30
N ARG A 66 -1.63 1.69 -12.63
CA ARG A 66 -0.75 2.89 -12.72
C ARG A 66 0.63 2.67 -12.12
N MET A 67 0.77 1.74 -11.17
CA MET A 67 2.05 1.33 -10.61
C MET A 67 2.80 0.33 -11.49
N GLY A 68 2.21 -0.11 -12.61
CA GLY A 68 2.85 -1.02 -13.57
C GLY A 68 2.40 -2.49 -13.44
N TYR A 69 1.47 -2.80 -12.55
CA TYR A 69 0.97 -4.16 -12.29
C TYR A 69 -0.36 -4.46 -13.01
N GLU A 70 -0.60 -3.88 -14.19
CA GLU A 70 -1.89 -4.04 -14.87
C GLU A 70 -2.19 -5.50 -15.23
N ALA A 71 -1.17 -6.26 -15.65
CA ALA A 71 -1.31 -7.67 -16.00
C ALA A 71 -1.65 -8.53 -14.77
N GLU A 72 -0.94 -8.33 -13.67
CA GLU A 72 -1.16 -9.00 -12.39
C GLU A 72 -2.53 -8.63 -11.83
N ALA A 73 -2.88 -7.34 -11.81
CA ALA A 73 -4.17 -6.86 -11.34
C ALA A 73 -5.34 -7.44 -12.14
N THR A 74 -5.18 -7.59 -13.45
CA THR A 74 -6.18 -8.23 -14.33
C THR A 74 -6.38 -9.68 -13.96
N LYS A 75 -5.28 -10.44 -13.83
CA LYS A 75 -5.33 -11.84 -13.42
C LYS A 75 -5.96 -12.01 -12.03
N ILE A 76 -5.57 -11.18 -11.06
CA ILE A 76 -6.13 -11.20 -9.70
C ILE A 76 -7.64 -10.93 -9.75
N GLN A 77 -8.08 -9.94 -10.52
CA GLN A 77 -9.50 -9.60 -10.63
C GLN A 77 -10.32 -10.70 -11.30
N ASP A 78 -9.82 -11.30 -12.37
CA ASP A 78 -10.49 -12.43 -13.03
C ASP A 78 -10.68 -13.59 -12.05
N LEU A 79 -9.61 -14.03 -11.37
CA LEU A 79 -9.67 -15.11 -10.39
C LEU A 79 -10.60 -14.79 -9.21
N TYR A 80 -10.54 -13.56 -8.70
CA TYR A 80 -11.34 -13.17 -7.55
C TYR A 80 -12.84 -13.13 -7.87
N LEU A 81 -13.20 -12.60 -9.05
CA LEU A 81 -14.60 -12.54 -9.52
C LEU A 81 -15.15 -13.91 -9.90
N ASP A 82 -14.29 -14.85 -10.32
CA ASP A 82 -14.63 -16.26 -10.53
C ASP A 82 -14.74 -17.05 -9.21
N GLY A 83 -14.56 -16.40 -8.06
CA GLY A 83 -14.67 -17.01 -6.72
C GLY A 83 -13.42 -17.75 -6.26
N LYS A 84 -12.33 -17.73 -7.05
CA LYS A 84 -11.07 -18.42 -6.78
C LYS A 84 -10.13 -17.56 -5.93
N LYS A 85 -10.55 -17.26 -4.71
CA LYS A 85 -9.86 -16.28 -3.84
C LYS A 85 -8.43 -16.68 -3.49
N ASP A 86 -8.16 -17.96 -3.27
CA ASP A 86 -6.81 -18.45 -2.94
C ASP A 86 -5.87 -18.33 -4.15
N GLU A 87 -6.35 -18.67 -5.35
CA GLU A 87 -5.60 -18.47 -6.60
C GLU A 87 -5.35 -16.97 -6.84
N ALA A 88 -6.33 -16.11 -6.53
CA ALA A 88 -6.18 -14.66 -6.64
C ALA A 88 -5.13 -14.12 -5.67
N ALA A 89 -5.12 -14.58 -4.41
CA ALA A 89 -4.09 -14.22 -3.43
C ALA A 89 -2.71 -14.70 -3.88
N ALA A 90 -2.58 -15.93 -4.36
CA ALA A 90 -1.32 -16.46 -4.89
C ALA A 90 -0.83 -15.72 -6.15
N ALA A 91 -1.71 -15.01 -6.86
CA ALA A 91 -1.36 -14.21 -8.04
C ALA A 91 -0.82 -12.81 -7.70
N VAL A 92 -0.97 -12.34 -6.46
CA VAL A 92 -0.33 -11.09 -5.99
C VAL A 92 1.18 -11.36 -5.87
N PRO A 93 2.08 -10.68 -6.60
CA PRO A 93 3.52 -10.84 -6.42
C PRO A 93 4.00 -10.11 -5.16
N THR A 94 5.13 -10.53 -4.60
CA THR A 94 5.69 -9.97 -3.36
C THR A 94 6.04 -8.50 -3.50
N SER A 95 6.60 -8.09 -4.64
CA SER A 95 6.92 -6.68 -4.92
C SER A 95 5.70 -5.76 -4.84
N MET A 96 4.54 -6.23 -5.28
CA MET A 96 3.29 -5.46 -5.20
C MET A 96 2.82 -5.28 -3.74
N VAL A 97 3.17 -6.22 -2.86
CA VAL A 97 2.94 -6.10 -1.41
C VAL A 97 3.91 -5.08 -0.81
N GLU A 98 5.19 -5.18 -1.14
CA GLU A 98 6.26 -4.29 -0.64
C GLU A 98 6.07 -2.82 -1.08
N ASP A 99 5.48 -2.58 -2.25
CA ASP A 99 5.23 -1.21 -2.74
C ASP A 99 4.16 -0.45 -1.92
N VAL A 100 3.34 -1.15 -1.12
CA VAL A 100 2.23 -0.54 -0.38
C VAL A 100 2.20 -0.85 1.11
N TYR A 101 2.99 -1.83 1.57
CA TYR A 101 3.10 -2.25 2.97
C TYR A 101 4.56 -2.38 3.40
N LEU A 102 4.82 -2.31 4.71
CA LEU A 102 6.14 -2.59 5.28
C LEU A 102 6.19 -4.05 5.75
N VAL A 103 6.80 -4.92 4.95
CA VAL A 103 6.84 -6.37 5.22
C VAL A 103 8.28 -6.89 5.19
N GLY A 104 8.66 -7.71 6.17
CA GLY A 104 9.95 -8.39 6.21
C GLY A 104 10.80 -8.09 7.46
N PRO A 105 12.12 -8.34 7.39
CA PRO A 105 13.03 -8.11 8.51
C PRO A 105 13.08 -6.63 8.90
N LYS A 106 13.44 -6.35 10.15
CA LYS A 106 13.47 -4.97 10.68
C LYS A 106 14.42 -4.07 9.90
N GLU A 107 15.56 -4.61 9.49
CA GLU A 107 16.61 -3.92 8.73
C GLU A 107 16.08 -3.53 7.34
N LYS A 108 15.37 -4.44 6.68
CA LYS A 108 14.72 -4.14 5.41
C LYS A 108 13.64 -3.08 5.57
N ILE A 109 12.78 -3.19 6.58
CA ILE A 109 11.74 -2.19 6.85
C ILE A 109 12.36 -0.81 7.10
N ARG A 110 13.52 -0.74 7.78
CA ARG A 110 14.27 0.51 7.94
C ARG A 110 14.67 1.11 6.58
N ASP A 111 15.17 0.30 5.67
CA ASP A 111 15.57 0.75 4.34
C ASP A 111 14.34 1.16 3.50
N ASP A 112 13.26 0.38 3.55
CA ASP A 112 12.02 0.66 2.84
C ASP A 112 11.43 2.03 3.26
N LEU A 113 11.54 2.39 4.55
CA LEU A 113 11.07 3.68 5.09
C LEU A 113 11.72 4.89 4.40
N GLU A 114 12.91 4.77 3.80
CA GLU A 114 13.53 5.87 3.04
C GLU A 114 12.75 6.16 1.75
N ALA A 115 12.27 5.13 1.04
CA ALA A 115 11.45 5.32 -0.15
C ALA A 115 10.12 6.02 0.18
N TRP A 116 9.56 5.76 1.38
CA TRP A 116 8.36 6.45 1.85
C TRP A 116 8.59 7.95 2.09
N LYS A 117 9.79 8.36 2.53
CA LYS A 117 10.15 9.78 2.69
C LYS A 117 10.23 10.53 1.36
N GLU A 118 10.54 9.83 0.28
CA GLU A 118 10.55 10.39 -1.08
C GLU A 118 9.14 10.49 -1.70
N SER A 119 8.14 9.89 -1.04
CA SER A 119 6.75 9.93 -1.49
C SER A 119 6.04 11.25 -1.10
N ILE A 120 4.77 11.38 -1.50
CA ILE A 120 3.92 12.51 -1.08
C ILE A 120 3.39 12.37 0.34
N VAL A 121 3.58 11.22 1.00
CA VAL A 121 3.06 10.94 2.34
C VAL A 121 3.85 11.76 3.34
N THR A 122 3.14 12.60 4.11
CA THR A 122 3.75 13.41 5.17
C THR A 122 3.62 12.74 6.54
N THR A 123 2.60 11.90 6.71
CA THR A 123 2.26 11.28 7.98
C THR A 123 1.96 9.80 7.76
N MET A 124 2.80 8.92 8.29
CA MET A 124 2.54 7.47 8.28
C MET A 124 1.78 7.08 9.56
N ILE A 125 0.61 6.47 9.39
CA ILE A 125 -0.19 5.92 10.49
C ILE A 125 0.12 4.43 10.58
N VAL A 126 0.75 4.03 11.68
CA VAL A 126 1.02 2.63 12.02
C VAL A 126 0.07 2.20 13.13
N ALA A 127 -0.56 1.04 12.96
CA ALA A 127 -1.41 0.42 13.97
C ALA A 127 -0.83 -0.95 14.36
N GLY A 128 -0.78 -1.23 15.65
CA GLY A 128 -0.26 -2.48 16.18
C GLY A 128 -0.21 -2.52 17.69
N ASP A 129 0.31 -3.62 18.23
CA ASP A 129 0.55 -3.74 19.67
C ASP A 129 1.69 -2.81 20.14
N PRO A 130 1.84 -2.60 21.46
CA PRO A 130 2.88 -1.73 21.99
C PRO A 130 4.31 -2.14 21.62
N GLN A 131 4.58 -3.42 21.33
CA GLN A 131 5.91 -3.90 20.97
C GLN A 131 6.26 -3.55 19.53
N LEU A 132 5.30 -3.70 18.62
CA LEU A 132 5.44 -3.24 17.23
C LEU A 132 5.63 -1.73 17.19
N LEU A 133 4.82 -0.96 17.92
CA LEU A 133 4.92 0.51 17.95
C LEU A 133 6.26 1.01 18.48
N ARG A 134 6.82 0.36 19.52
CA ARG A 134 8.19 0.68 20.00
C ARG A 134 9.24 0.37 18.95
N THR A 135 9.14 -0.78 18.30
CA THR A 135 10.08 -1.16 17.24
C THR A 135 10.04 -0.14 16.11
N MET A 136 8.85 0.24 15.63
CA MET A 136 8.72 1.23 14.57
C MET A 136 9.25 2.60 14.98
N ALA A 137 9.06 3.02 16.23
CA ALA A 137 9.67 4.24 16.76
C ALA A 137 11.21 4.18 16.70
N GLU A 138 11.82 3.04 17.06
CA GLU A 138 13.28 2.85 16.98
C GLU A 138 13.82 2.77 15.54
N LEU A 139 12.99 2.40 14.56
CA LEU A 139 13.40 2.37 13.15
C LEU A 139 13.46 3.76 12.51
N VAL A 140 12.71 4.73 13.05
CA VAL A 140 12.64 6.10 12.50
C VAL A 140 13.47 7.14 13.28
N LEU A 141 14.08 6.73 14.39
CA LEU A 141 15.09 7.51 15.13
C LEU A 141 16.47 7.37 14.49
#